data_AF-A0A3N5ZPE1-F1
#
_entry.id   AF-A0A3N5ZPE1-F1
#
_cell.length_a   1.000
_cell.length_b   1.000
_cell.length_c   1.000
_cell.angle_alpha   90.00
_cell.angle_beta   90.00
_cell.angle_gamma   90.00
#
_symmetry.space_group_name_H-M   'P 1'
#
loop_
_entity.id
_entity.type
_entity.pdbx_description
1 polymer ?
#
loop_
_entity_poly.entity_id
_entity_poly.type
_entity_poly.pdbx_seq_one_letter_code
_entity_poly.pdbx_strand_id
1 'polypeptide(L)'
;MERFLYRLAQSPHANTFILKGALLLTAWQAPTSRPTLDIDLAGRTDNGLENIRTVVRSLCAIDVTEDGITFNAESVEVSRIEEDADYEGARARFDAILAGARVLLQIDVGFGDVIVPHPERLEYPTILNFPAPVLLAYPKESVVAEKLEALTVLGLINSRLKDYFDLWLLSKVYPFDGTVLAAAVEATFERRRTTIQALPIGLTEAFGRDPVRVTQWRAMRRRSPFGTAPEELLDLVAAVSAFASPLLSALAAHAEFRARWEPGGPWL
;
A
#
# COMPACT_ATOMS: atom_id res chain seq x y z
N MET A 1 5.44 12.14 9.43
CA MET A 1 5.75 10.92 8.64
C MET A 1 7.07 11.05 7.90
N GLU A 2 7.23 12.00 6.96
CA GLU A 2 8.47 12.16 6.16
C GLU A 2 9.75 12.27 7.01
N ARG A 3 9.70 12.96 8.16
CA ARG A 3 10.85 13.11 9.06
C ARG A 3 11.21 11.85 9.86
N PHE A 4 10.22 10.98 10.09
CA PHE A 4 10.46 9.65 10.65
C PHE A 4 11.09 8.74 9.59
N LEU A 5 10.54 8.77 8.37
CA LEU A 5 11.11 8.06 7.21
C LEU A 5 12.55 8.50 6.91
N TYR A 6 12.88 9.77 7.13
CA TYR A 6 14.24 10.28 7.05
C TYR A 6 15.17 9.64 8.06
N ARG A 7 14.77 9.57 9.34
CA ARG A 7 15.54 8.86 10.37
C ARG A 7 15.70 7.37 10.03
N LEU A 8 14.65 6.70 9.54
CA LEU A 8 14.75 5.33 9.03
C LEU A 8 15.79 5.20 7.91
N ALA A 9 15.76 6.09 6.92
CA ALA A 9 16.70 6.08 5.80
C ALA A 9 18.17 6.34 6.21
N GLN A 10 18.40 7.10 7.29
CA GLN A 10 19.74 7.36 7.85
C GLN A 10 20.21 6.29 8.84
N SER A 11 19.35 5.33 9.18
CA SER A 11 19.63 4.33 10.22
C SER A 11 20.33 3.08 9.68
N PRO A 12 20.94 2.26 10.56
CA PRO A 12 21.36 0.90 10.22
C PRO A 12 20.22 -0.01 9.72
N HIS A 13 18.95 0.39 9.94
CA HIS A 13 17.76 -0.35 9.52
C HIS A 13 17.24 0.06 8.12
N ALA A 14 17.93 0.95 7.41
CA ALA A 14 17.48 1.46 6.10
C ALA A 14 17.22 0.38 5.05
N ASN A 15 17.94 -0.75 5.12
CA ASN A 15 17.75 -1.91 4.23
C ASN A 15 16.90 -3.03 4.85
N THR A 16 16.48 -2.87 6.10
CA THR A 16 15.67 -3.82 6.85
C THR A 16 14.17 -3.60 6.63
N PHE A 17 13.76 -2.38 6.33
CA PHE A 17 12.36 -2.02 6.09
C PHE A 17 12.17 -1.51 4.68
N ILE A 18 11.01 -1.84 4.10
CA ILE A 18 10.65 -1.46 2.75
C ILE A 18 9.31 -0.73 2.82
N LEU A 19 9.26 0.47 2.27
CA LEU A 19 8.04 1.26 2.21
C LEU A 19 7.00 0.57 1.33
N LYS A 20 5.80 0.40 1.88
CA LYS A 20 4.64 -0.11 1.15
C LYS A 20 3.40 0.78 1.38
N GLY A 21 2.25 0.31 0.92
CA GLY A 21 0.96 0.94 1.19
C GLY A 21 0.78 2.31 0.52
N ALA A 22 -0.09 3.12 1.11
CA ALA A 22 -0.63 4.32 0.46
C ALA A 22 0.38 5.45 0.27
N LEU A 23 1.43 5.48 1.10
CA LEU A 23 2.51 6.48 1.00
C LEU A 23 3.23 6.39 -0.36
N LEU A 24 3.26 5.23 -1.00
CA LEU A 24 3.86 5.06 -2.33
C LEU A 24 3.17 5.89 -3.41
N LEU A 25 1.86 6.16 -3.30
CA LEU A 25 1.17 7.03 -4.25
C LEU A 25 1.71 8.46 -4.23
N THR A 26 1.99 8.98 -3.03
CA THR A 26 2.65 10.28 -2.86
C THR A 26 4.08 10.23 -3.39
N ALA A 27 4.80 9.15 -3.08
CA ALA A 27 6.18 8.94 -3.49
C ALA A 27 6.36 8.87 -5.02
N TRP A 28 5.40 8.28 -5.74
CA TRP A 28 5.36 8.28 -7.20
C TRP A 28 4.79 9.56 -7.81
N GLN A 29 4.46 10.57 -7.00
CA GLN A 29 3.86 11.83 -7.44
C GLN A 29 2.56 11.61 -8.23
N ALA A 30 1.73 10.67 -7.78
CA ALA A 30 0.44 10.44 -8.40
C ALA A 30 -0.40 11.74 -8.37
N PRO A 31 -1.13 12.08 -9.45
CA PRO A 31 -1.81 13.37 -9.60
C PRO A 31 -2.87 13.61 -8.51
N THR A 32 -3.39 12.53 -7.93
CA THR A 32 -4.36 12.56 -6.84
C THR A 32 -3.97 11.50 -5.81
N SER A 33 -3.51 11.94 -4.63
CA SER A 33 -3.29 11.06 -3.49
C SER A 33 -4.33 11.32 -2.42
N ARG A 34 -5.00 10.27 -1.93
CA ARG A 34 -5.82 10.38 -0.73
C ARG A 34 -4.92 10.60 0.51
N PRO A 35 -5.40 11.28 1.56
CA PRO A 35 -4.68 11.33 2.82
C PRO A 35 -4.43 9.91 3.37
N THR A 36 -3.24 9.72 3.95
CA THR A 36 -2.89 8.53 4.75
C THR A 36 -2.34 8.98 6.09
N LEU A 37 -2.67 8.25 7.14
CA LEU A 37 -2.28 8.56 8.52
C LEU A 37 -1.19 7.63 9.05
N ASP A 38 -0.95 6.54 8.32
CA ASP A 38 -0.13 5.42 8.78
C ASP A 38 1.07 5.25 7.84
N ILE A 39 2.18 4.76 8.40
CA ILE A 39 3.35 4.33 7.66
C ILE A 39 3.30 2.81 7.55
N ASP A 40 3.10 2.28 6.35
CA ASP A 40 3.15 0.85 6.09
C ASP A 40 4.55 0.43 5.64
N LEU A 41 5.14 -0.54 6.33
CA LEU A 41 6.45 -1.10 6.02
C LEU A 41 6.37 -2.62 5.88
N ALA A 42 7.17 -3.21 4.99
CA ALA A 42 7.51 -4.62 5.05
C ALA A 42 8.83 -4.81 5.80
N GLY A 43 8.83 -5.64 6.83
CA GLY A 43 9.99 -5.95 7.65
C GLY A 43 10.77 -7.16 7.13
N ARG A 44 12.09 -7.01 6.97
CA ARG A 44 13.08 -8.08 6.75
C ARG A 44 13.88 -8.34 8.01
N THR A 45 13.17 -8.54 9.12
CA THR A 45 13.73 -8.71 10.47
C THR A 45 12.85 -9.64 11.28
N ASP A 46 13.32 -10.03 12.46
CA ASP A 46 12.52 -10.66 13.50
C ASP A 46 11.21 -9.88 13.75
N ASN A 47 10.07 -10.58 13.70
CA ASN A 47 8.73 -10.02 13.87
C ASN A 47 8.31 -9.89 15.34
N GLY A 48 9.18 -10.18 16.30
CA GLY A 48 8.94 -10.05 17.73
C GLY A 48 8.65 -8.62 18.12
N LEU A 49 7.59 -8.41 18.92
CA LEU A 49 7.15 -7.07 19.33
C LEU A 49 8.27 -6.27 20.01
N GLU A 50 9.13 -6.92 20.78
CA GLU A 50 10.23 -6.24 21.47
C GLU A 50 11.36 -5.85 20.52
N ASN A 51 11.61 -6.64 19.47
CA ASN A 51 12.52 -6.24 18.40
C ASN A 51 11.99 -4.98 17.70
N ILE A 52 10.72 -4.99 17.29
CA ILE A 52 10.09 -3.83 16.63
C ILE A 52 10.07 -2.61 17.55
N ARG A 53 9.78 -2.79 18.85
CA ARG A 53 9.87 -1.71 19.85
C ARG A 53 11.28 -1.14 19.91
N THR A 54 12.29 -1.99 20.00
CA THR A 54 13.70 -1.58 20.08
C THR A 54 14.11 -0.77 18.84
N VAL A 55 13.75 -1.26 17.65
CA VAL A 55 14.00 -0.56 16.39
C VAL A 55 13.30 0.80 16.36
N VAL A 56 11.99 0.86 16.62
CA VAL A 56 11.27 2.14 16.56
C VAL A 56 11.83 3.14 17.57
N ARG A 57 12.19 2.69 18.78
CA ARG A 57 12.86 3.53 19.78
C ARG A 57 14.22 4.05 19.30
N SER A 58 15.02 3.20 18.65
CA SER A 58 16.31 3.62 18.11
C SER A 58 16.13 4.67 17.02
N LEU A 59 15.13 4.50 16.13
CA LEU A 59 14.79 5.45 15.08
C LEU A 59 14.34 6.80 15.64
N CYS A 60 13.56 6.82 16.71
CA CYS A 60 13.16 8.04 17.40
C CYS A 60 14.35 8.83 17.97
N ALA A 61 15.44 8.14 18.31
CA ALA A 61 16.64 8.71 18.93
C ALA A 61 17.73 9.10 17.91
N ILE A 62 17.52 8.91 16.61
CA ILE A 62 18.49 9.28 15.58
C ILE A 62 18.63 10.80 15.55
N ASP A 63 19.87 11.25 15.75
CA ASP A 63 20.26 12.65 15.62
C ASP A 63 20.29 13.05 14.14
N VAL A 64 19.64 14.15 13.83
CA VAL A 64 19.55 14.72 12.50
C VAL A 64 19.63 16.24 12.61
N THR A 65 19.91 16.91 11.49
CA THR A 65 19.74 18.37 11.44
C THR A 65 18.34 18.75 11.91
N GLU A 66 18.26 19.74 12.80
CA GLU A 66 17.02 20.23 13.43
C GLU A 66 15.92 20.40 12.38
N ASP A 67 14.87 19.60 12.52
CA ASP A 67 13.76 19.50 11.58
C ASP A 67 12.41 19.85 12.21
N GLY A 68 12.42 20.44 13.41
CA GLY A 68 11.25 20.95 14.11
C GLY A 68 10.35 19.88 14.71
N ILE A 69 10.75 18.61 14.64
CA ILE A 69 9.99 17.47 15.17
C ILE A 69 10.81 16.69 16.19
N THR A 70 10.19 16.40 17.32
CA THR A 70 10.74 15.55 18.37
C THR A 70 9.91 14.29 18.51
N PHE A 71 10.54 13.12 18.51
CA PHE A 71 9.88 11.83 18.73
C PHE A 71 10.06 11.38 20.18
N ASN A 72 8.98 10.95 20.83
CA ASN A 72 9.06 10.42 22.19
C ASN A 72 9.29 8.90 22.15
N ALA A 73 10.56 8.49 22.25
CA ALA A 73 10.95 7.09 22.28
C ALA A 73 10.37 6.30 23.48
N GLU A 74 10.01 6.96 24.58
CA GLU A 74 9.43 6.29 25.75
C GLU A 74 7.95 5.98 25.56
N SER A 75 7.26 6.70 24.67
CA SER A 75 5.85 6.48 24.33
C SER A 75 5.60 5.34 23.34
N VAL A 76 6.66 4.66 22.87
CA VAL A 76 6.53 3.61 21.86
C VAL A 76 5.81 2.40 22.45
N GLU A 77 4.59 2.17 21.98
CA GLU A 77 3.79 0.99 22.23
C GLU A 77 3.72 0.12 20.98
N VAL A 78 3.94 -1.20 21.13
CA VAL A 78 3.89 -2.15 20.02
C VAL A 78 2.92 -3.28 20.33
N SER A 79 2.04 -3.59 19.39
CA SER A 79 1.05 -4.66 19.47
C SER A 79 1.05 -5.52 18.21
N ARG A 80 0.51 -6.74 18.31
CA ARG A 80 0.16 -7.54 17.13
C ARG A 80 -1.00 -6.92 16.37
N ILE A 81 -0.99 -7.09 15.06
CA ILE A 81 -2.14 -6.83 14.18
C ILE A 81 -2.32 -8.03 13.26
N GLU A 82 -3.58 -8.37 12.95
CA GLU A 82 -3.88 -9.28 11.86
C GLU A 82 -3.69 -8.50 10.55
N GLU A 83 -2.68 -8.88 9.78
CA GLU A 83 -2.55 -8.52 8.38
C GLU A 83 -3.07 -9.71 7.55
N ASP A 84 -3.70 -9.45 6.41
CA ASP A 84 -4.60 -10.42 5.75
C ASP A 84 -4.02 -11.85 5.67
N ALA A 85 -4.68 -12.73 6.43
CA ALA A 85 -4.82 -14.17 6.29
C ALA A 85 -3.64 -15.14 6.55
N ASP A 86 -2.38 -14.75 6.82
CA ASP A 86 -1.39 -15.80 7.21
C ASP A 86 -0.19 -15.35 8.08
N TYR A 87 0.02 -14.04 8.33
CA TYR A 87 1.12 -13.55 9.16
C TYR A 87 0.70 -12.42 10.11
N GLU A 88 1.04 -12.55 11.39
CA GLU A 88 0.83 -11.47 12.35
C GLU A 88 1.81 -10.31 12.07
N GLY A 89 1.24 -9.15 11.72
CA GLY A 89 1.98 -7.89 11.65
C GLY A 89 2.28 -7.32 13.03
N ALA A 90 3.04 -6.24 13.05
CA ALA A 90 3.30 -5.44 14.24
C ALA A 90 2.89 -3.99 14.00
N ARG A 91 2.10 -3.43 14.92
CA ARG A 91 1.75 -2.01 14.92
C ARG A 91 2.50 -1.31 16.03
N ALA A 92 3.28 -0.28 15.69
CA ALA A 92 3.88 0.63 16.64
C ALA A 92 3.13 1.97 16.66
N ARG A 93 2.83 2.47 17.85
CA ARG A 93 2.27 3.81 18.07
C ARG A 93 3.14 4.59 19.03
N PHE A 94 3.36 5.86 18.75
CA PHE A 94 4.19 6.73 19.57
C PHE A 94 3.89 8.20 19.29
N ASP A 95 4.20 9.03 20.27
CA ASP A 95 4.01 10.47 20.20
C ASP A 95 5.18 11.16 19.48
N ALA A 96 4.82 12.18 18.72
CA ALA A 96 5.73 13.18 18.20
C ALA A 96 5.22 14.57 18.59
N ILE A 97 6.14 15.54 18.69
CA ILE A 97 5.83 16.94 18.89
C ILE A 97 6.36 17.71 17.68
N LEU A 98 5.48 18.40 16.96
CA LEU A 98 5.83 19.27 15.84
C LEU A 98 5.36 20.69 16.18
N ALA A 99 6.30 21.63 16.33
CA ALA A 99 6.00 23.02 16.71
C ALA A 99 5.06 23.15 17.93
N GLY A 100 5.23 22.29 18.94
CA GLY A 100 4.40 22.25 20.15
C GLY A 100 3.09 21.45 20.04
N ALA A 101 2.69 21.04 18.83
CA ALA A 101 1.52 20.20 18.63
C ALA A 101 1.89 18.71 18.81
N ARG A 102 1.12 17.99 19.62
CA ARG A 102 1.26 16.53 19.78
C ARG A 102 0.61 15.82 18.60
N VAL A 103 1.36 14.91 17.98
CA VAL A 103 0.93 14.08 16.86
C VAL A 103 1.16 12.62 17.25
N LEU A 104 0.13 11.79 17.16
CA LEU A 104 0.28 10.35 17.30
C LEU A 104 0.69 9.77 15.94
N LEU A 105 1.84 9.11 15.90
CA LEU A 105 2.29 8.35 14.73
C LEU A 105 1.94 6.88 14.87
N GLN A 106 1.62 6.26 13.73
CA GLN A 106 1.39 4.83 13.61
C GLN A 106 2.29 4.27 12.50
N ILE A 107 2.95 3.16 12.80
CA ILE A 107 3.72 2.36 11.85
C ILE A 107 3.17 0.95 11.89
N ASP A 108 2.76 0.45 10.74
CA ASP A 108 2.35 -0.93 10.56
C ASP A 108 3.44 -1.67 9.81
N VAL A 109 3.93 -2.74 10.40
CA VAL A 109 4.98 -3.58 9.83
C VAL A 109 4.39 -4.93 9.49
N GLY A 110 4.31 -5.20 8.19
CA GLY A 110 3.99 -6.51 7.64
C GLY A 110 5.22 -7.37 7.46
N PHE A 111 5.03 -8.70 7.45
CA PHE A 111 6.14 -9.65 7.34
C PHE A 111 5.84 -10.76 6.35
N GLY A 112 6.90 -11.17 5.64
CA GLY A 112 6.84 -12.36 4.80
C GLY A 112 6.21 -12.14 3.43
N ASP A 113 5.85 -10.93 3.04
CA ASP A 113 5.40 -10.65 1.67
C ASP A 113 6.52 -10.95 0.65
N VAL A 114 6.12 -11.47 -0.52
CA VAL A 114 7.00 -11.62 -1.68
C VAL A 114 6.90 -10.35 -2.52
N ILE A 115 8.04 -9.82 -2.94
CA ILE A 115 8.13 -8.54 -3.66
C ILE A 115 8.72 -8.81 -5.04
N VAL A 116 7.91 -8.58 -6.08
CA VAL A 116 8.26 -8.82 -7.49
C VAL A 116 8.08 -7.51 -8.27
N PRO A 117 9.05 -7.11 -9.11
CA PRO A 117 10.30 -7.82 -9.45
C PRO A 117 11.35 -7.84 -8.32
N HIS A 118 11.53 -6.72 -7.63
CA HIS A 118 12.31 -6.59 -6.39
C HIS A 118 12.05 -5.18 -5.83
N PRO A 119 12.38 -4.91 -4.54
CA PRO A 119 12.30 -3.54 -4.03
C PRO A 119 13.22 -2.60 -4.81
N GLU A 120 12.80 -1.35 -4.96
CA GLU A 120 13.58 -0.31 -5.61
C GLU A 120 13.85 0.83 -4.65
N ARG A 121 14.98 1.53 -4.83
CA ARG A 121 15.24 2.75 -4.07
C ARG A 121 14.36 3.86 -4.61
N LEU A 122 13.66 4.53 -3.71
CA LEU A 122 12.80 5.65 -4.05
C LEU A 122 13.04 6.80 -3.07
N GLU A 123 13.06 8.02 -3.61
CA GLU A 123 13.06 9.26 -2.85
C GLU A 123 11.61 9.63 -2.49
N TYR A 124 11.29 9.74 -1.20
CA TYR A 124 9.97 10.19 -0.77
C TYR A 124 9.96 11.73 -0.72
N PRO A 125 8.96 12.40 -1.31
CA PRO A 125 8.92 13.85 -1.39
C PRO A 125 8.79 14.49 0.00
N THR A 126 9.41 15.65 0.17
CA THR A 126 9.32 16.46 1.39
C THR A 126 8.44 17.68 1.17
N ILE A 127 7.64 18.04 2.18
CA ILE A 127 6.81 19.25 2.14
C ILE A 127 7.68 20.49 2.35
N LEU A 128 8.68 20.40 3.22
CA LEU A 128 9.63 21.45 3.51
C LEU A 128 10.97 21.16 2.81
N ASN A 129 11.82 22.18 2.69
CA ASN A 129 13.16 22.09 2.07
C ASN A 129 14.17 21.36 2.96
N PHE A 130 13.82 20.17 3.45
CA PHE A 130 14.72 19.26 4.14
C PHE A 130 15.19 18.16 3.18
N PRO A 131 16.32 17.50 3.48
CA PRO A 131 16.76 16.35 2.70
C PRO A 131 15.69 15.25 2.67
N ALA A 132 15.42 14.74 1.48
CA ALA A 132 14.43 13.70 1.26
C ALA A 132 14.93 12.32 1.73
N PRO A 133 14.07 11.48 2.33
CA PRO A 133 14.44 10.12 2.66
C PRO A 133 14.53 9.27 1.38
N VAL A 134 15.59 8.47 1.29
CA VAL A 134 15.76 7.48 0.22
C VAL A 134 15.63 6.08 0.82
N LEU A 135 14.52 5.41 0.50
CA LEU A 135 14.11 4.14 1.09
C LEU A 135 14.07 3.03 0.05
N LEU A 136 14.14 1.77 0.48
CA LEU A 136 13.60 0.68 -0.33
C LEU A 136 12.07 0.80 -0.34
N ALA A 137 11.45 0.57 -1.49
CA ALA A 137 10.02 0.67 -1.69
C ALA A 137 9.51 -0.50 -2.53
N TYR A 138 8.22 -0.84 -2.37
CA TYR A 138 7.58 -1.81 -3.26
C TYR A 138 7.53 -1.26 -4.68
N PRO A 139 7.77 -2.11 -5.70
CA PRO A 139 7.42 -1.78 -7.07
C PRO A 139 5.90 -1.75 -7.23
N LYS A 140 5.41 -1.08 -8.28
CA LYS A 140 3.97 -0.86 -8.50
C LYS A 140 3.24 -2.19 -8.70
N GLU A 141 3.89 -3.16 -9.33
CA GLU A 141 3.39 -4.50 -9.60
C GLU A 141 3.05 -5.24 -8.30
N SER A 142 3.92 -5.15 -7.29
CA SER A 142 3.64 -5.74 -5.97
C SER A 142 2.47 -5.04 -5.27
N VAL A 143 2.34 -3.72 -5.41
CA VAL A 143 1.19 -2.98 -4.86
C VAL A 143 -0.12 -3.37 -5.55
N VAL A 144 -0.10 -3.55 -6.88
CA VAL A 144 -1.28 -4.05 -7.62
C VAL A 144 -1.62 -5.47 -7.17
N ALA A 145 -0.62 -6.36 -7.07
CA ALA A 145 -0.79 -7.75 -6.68
C ALA A 145 -1.43 -7.90 -5.30
N GLU A 146 -0.93 -7.20 -4.27
CA GLU A 146 -1.51 -7.23 -2.92
C GLU A 146 -2.95 -6.73 -2.90
N LYS A 147 -3.26 -5.68 -3.68
CA LYS A 147 -4.63 -5.15 -3.74
C LYS A 147 -5.57 -6.13 -4.42
N LEU A 148 -5.18 -6.73 -5.55
CA LEU A 148 -5.99 -7.73 -6.24
C LEU A 148 -6.22 -8.98 -5.37
N GLU A 149 -5.21 -9.39 -4.60
CA GLU A 149 -5.31 -10.49 -3.64
C GLU A 149 -6.35 -10.16 -2.55
N ALA A 150 -6.24 -8.98 -1.93
CA ALA A 150 -7.20 -8.52 -0.93
C ALA A 150 -8.63 -8.40 -1.50
N LEU A 151 -8.80 -7.93 -2.75
CA LEU A 151 -10.10 -7.90 -3.43
C LEU A 151 -10.69 -9.30 -3.61
N THR A 152 -9.83 -10.30 -3.83
CA THR A 152 -10.24 -11.69 -4.05
C THR A 152 -10.66 -12.36 -2.75
N VAL A 153 -9.88 -12.21 -1.68
CA VAL A 153 -10.15 -12.84 -0.37
C VAL A 153 -11.34 -12.21 0.34
N LEU A 154 -11.41 -10.87 0.39
CA LEU A 154 -12.44 -10.19 1.16
C LEU A 154 -13.82 -10.24 0.50
N GLY A 155 -13.88 -10.46 -0.81
CA GLY A 155 -15.13 -10.65 -1.55
C GLY A 155 -16.23 -9.65 -1.18
N LEU A 156 -17.41 -10.16 -0.80
CA LEU A 156 -18.58 -9.31 -0.44
C LEU A 156 -18.42 -8.58 0.91
N ILE A 157 -17.56 -9.03 1.82
CA ILE A 157 -17.35 -8.31 3.09
C ILE A 157 -16.30 -7.20 2.95
N ASN A 158 -15.76 -6.97 1.75
CA ASN A 158 -14.70 -6.01 1.50
C ASN A 158 -15.15 -4.56 1.75
N SER A 159 -14.57 -3.96 2.79
CA SER A 159 -14.71 -2.55 3.15
C SER A 159 -13.56 -1.67 2.65
N ARG A 160 -12.54 -2.27 2.03
CA ARG A 160 -11.33 -1.60 1.50
C ARG A 160 -11.59 -0.94 0.15
N LEU A 161 -12.62 -0.13 0.07
CA LEU A 161 -12.97 0.60 -1.17
C LEU A 161 -11.85 1.53 -1.66
N LYS A 162 -10.89 1.88 -0.79
CA LYS A 162 -9.67 2.61 -1.15
C LYS A 162 -8.78 1.82 -2.11
N ASP A 163 -8.77 0.48 -2.02
CA ASP A 163 -7.96 -0.34 -2.93
C ASP A 163 -8.47 -0.29 -4.37
N TYR A 164 -9.79 -0.16 -4.57
CA TYR A 164 -10.35 0.07 -5.89
C TYR A 164 -9.92 1.42 -6.48
N PHE A 165 -9.90 2.47 -5.65
CA PHE A 165 -9.36 3.77 -6.07
C PHE A 165 -7.88 3.68 -6.42
N ASP A 166 -7.07 3.06 -5.55
CA ASP A 166 -5.63 2.93 -5.77
C ASP A 166 -5.35 2.14 -7.06
N LEU A 167 -6.06 1.02 -7.30
CA LEU A 167 -5.95 0.23 -8.54
C LEU A 167 -6.39 1.02 -9.79
N TRP A 168 -7.52 1.73 -9.70
CA TRP A 168 -7.99 2.59 -10.79
C TRP A 168 -6.98 3.69 -11.10
N LEU A 169 -6.43 4.35 -10.09
CA LEU A 169 -5.43 5.40 -10.26
C LEU A 169 -4.17 4.84 -10.91
N LEU A 170 -3.67 3.70 -10.42
CA LEU A 170 -2.49 3.04 -10.96
C LEU A 170 -2.69 2.67 -12.44
N SER A 171 -3.84 2.10 -12.81
CA SER A 171 -4.15 1.73 -14.20
C SER A 171 -4.31 2.93 -15.14
N LYS A 172 -4.65 4.10 -14.60
CA LYS A 172 -4.78 5.35 -15.37
C LYS A 172 -3.49 6.13 -15.54
N VAL A 173 -2.53 5.98 -14.63
CA VAL A 173 -1.35 6.87 -14.57
C VAL A 173 -0.06 6.17 -15.00
N TYR A 174 0.06 4.87 -14.76
CA TYR A 174 1.32 4.15 -14.97
C TYR A 174 1.19 3.00 -15.97
N PRO A 175 2.24 2.76 -16.78
CA PRO A 175 2.31 1.58 -17.62
C PRO A 175 2.66 0.35 -16.78
N PHE A 176 2.24 -0.83 -17.25
CA PHE A 176 2.66 -2.11 -16.68
C PHE A 176 3.09 -3.08 -17.79
N ASP A 177 4.18 -3.78 -17.53
CA ASP A 177 4.53 -4.98 -18.29
C ASP A 177 3.69 -6.15 -17.77
N GLY A 178 2.91 -6.78 -18.65
CA GLY A 178 2.00 -7.86 -18.26
C GLY A 178 2.72 -9.09 -17.71
N THR A 179 3.94 -9.38 -18.17
CA THR A 179 4.72 -10.52 -17.68
C THR A 179 5.23 -10.26 -16.28
N VAL A 180 5.72 -9.05 -15.99
CA VAL A 180 6.15 -8.68 -14.63
C VAL A 180 4.97 -8.60 -13.67
N LEU A 181 3.85 -8.02 -14.11
CA LEU A 181 2.64 -7.92 -13.30
C LEU A 181 2.03 -9.30 -13.02
N ALA A 182 2.03 -10.21 -14.00
CA ALA A 182 1.63 -11.60 -13.83
C ALA A 182 2.47 -12.30 -12.76
N ALA A 183 3.79 -12.21 -12.87
CA ALA A 183 4.69 -12.81 -11.88
C ALA A 183 4.47 -12.26 -10.47
N ALA A 184 4.17 -10.97 -10.33
CA ALA A 184 3.84 -10.37 -9.04
C ALA A 184 2.52 -10.91 -8.47
N VAL A 185 1.47 -10.97 -9.29
CA VAL A 185 0.17 -11.52 -8.87
C VAL A 185 0.30 -12.98 -8.48
N GLU A 186 0.94 -13.82 -9.29
CA GLU A 186 1.15 -15.24 -8.97
C GLU A 186 1.91 -15.41 -7.66
N ALA A 187 3.05 -14.72 -7.50
CA ALA A 187 3.88 -14.83 -6.31
C ALA A 187 3.16 -14.36 -5.04
N THR A 188 2.37 -13.28 -5.11
CA THR A 188 1.59 -12.79 -3.98
C THR A 188 0.47 -13.76 -3.61
N PHE A 189 -0.30 -14.23 -4.60
CA PHE A 189 -1.41 -15.16 -4.37
C PHE A 189 -0.92 -16.51 -3.85
N GLU A 190 0.17 -17.05 -4.40
CA GLU A 190 0.80 -18.27 -3.90
C GLU A 190 1.27 -18.09 -2.45
N ARG A 191 1.98 -16.98 -2.16
CA ARG A 191 2.49 -16.70 -0.82
C ARG A 191 1.39 -16.62 0.23
N ARG A 192 0.25 -16.03 -0.12
CA ARG A 192 -0.93 -15.87 0.76
C ARG A 192 -1.94 -17.01 0.65
N ARG A 193 -1.62 -18.07 -0.11
CA ARG A 193 -2.47 -19.24 -0.34
C ARG A 193 -3.85 -18.90 -0.89
N THR A 194 -3.93 -17.84 -1.68
CA THR A 194 -5.16 -17.36 -2.31
C THR A 194 -5.28 -17.96 -3.70
N THR A 195 -6.43 -18.59 -3.98
CA THR A 195 -6.69 -19.12 -5.33
C THR A 195 -6.98 -17.97 -6.29
N ILE A 196 -6.27 -17.91 -7.41
CA ILE A 196 -6.54 -16.95 -8.49
C ILE A 196 -7.88 -17.30 -9.14
N GLN A 197 -8.81 -16.35 -9.16
CA GLN A 197 -10.11 -16.47 -9.83
C GLN A 197 -10.11 -15.56 -11.05
N ALA A 198 -10.62 -16.05 -12.20
CA ALA A 198 -10.71 -15.25 -13.42
C ALA A 198 -11.54 -13.95 -13.22
N LEU A 199 -12.60 -14.06 -12.41
CA LEU A 199 -13.45 -12.93 -12.02
C LEU A 199 -13.87 -13.07 -10.55
N PRO A 200 -13.07 -12.58 -9.59
CA PRO A 200 -13.45 -12.59 -8.18
C PRO A 200 -14.68 -11.71 -7.95
N ILE A 201 -15.48 -12.04 -6.93
CA ILE A 201 -16.75 -11.35 -6.66
C ILE A 201 -16.58 -9.84 -6.52
N GLY A 202 -15.45 -9.36 -5.97
CA GLY A 202 -15.14 -7.93 -5.85
C GLY A 202 -15.06 -7.17 -7.18
N LEU A 203 -14.79 -7.85 -8.28
CA LEU A 203 -14.69 -7.26 -9.62
C LEU A 203 -15.98 -7.41 -10.45
N THR A 204 -17.08 -7.84 -9.83
CA THR A 204 -18.37 -8.05 -10.50
C THR A 204 -19.31 -6.86 -10.37
N GLU A 205 -20.29 -6.75 -11.28
CA GLU A 205 -21.39 -5.80 -11.14
C GLU A 205 -22.18 -5.98 -9.83
N ALA A 206 -22.34 -7.23 -9.37
CA ALA A 206 -23.03 -7.52 -8.12
C ALA A 206 -22.36 -6.83 -6.93
N PHE A 207 -21.02 -6.77 -6.92
CA PHE A 207 -20.29 -6.00 -5.91
C PHE A 207 -20.51 -4.49 -6.07
N GLY A 208 -20.39 -3.97 -7.29
CA GLY A 208 -20.56 -2.54 -7.58
C GLY A 208 -21.97 -1.99 -7.33
N ARG A 209 -23.00 -2.85 -7.37
CA ARG A 209 -24.40 -2.50 -7.10
C ARG A 209 -24.84 -2.69 -5.66
N ASP A 210 -23.97 -3.23 -4.80
CA ASP A 210 -24.33 -3.50 -3.41
C ASP A 210 -24.64 -2.20 -2.64
N PRO A 211 -25.85 -2.06 -2.06
CA PRO A 211 -26.27 -0.81 -1.43
C PRO A 211 -25.38 -0.36 -0.27
N VAL A 212 -24.80 -1.31 0.49
CA VAL A 212 -23.93 -1.01 1.63
C VAL A 212 -22.63 -0.40 1.12
N ARG A 213 -22.03 -1.01 0.09
CA ARG A 213 -20.75 -0.57 -0.49
C ARG A 213 -20.89 0.74 -1.25
N VAL A 214 -21.99 0.93 -1.99
CA VAL A 214 -22.33 2.21 -2.64
C VAL A 214 -22.42 3.33 -1.59
N THR A 215 -23.07 3.07 -0.46
CA THR A 215 -23.18 4.03 0.64
C THR A 215 -21.81 4.36 1.24
N GLN A 216 -20.97 3.34 1.46
CA GLN A 216 -19.60 3.51 1.94
C GLN A 216 -18.74 4.33 0.97
N TRP A 217 -18.80 4.05 -0.34
CA TRP A 217 -18.08 4.80 -1.37
C TRP A 217 -18.46 6.27 -1.37
N ARG A 218 -19.76 6.57 -1.36
CA ARG A 218 -20.28 7.95 -1.30
C ARG A 218 -19.84 8.66 -0.02
N ALA A 219 -19.90 8.00 1.13
CA ALA A 219 -19.45 8.56 2.40
C ALA A 219 -17.93 8.84 2.38
N MET A 220 -17.15 7.96 1.77
CA MET A 220 -15.71 8.13 1.65
C MET A 220 -15.36 9.30 0.73
N ARG A 221 -16.01 9.42 -0.43
CA ARG A 221 -15.83 10.56 -1.36
C ARG A 221 -16.11 11.92 -0.72
N ARG A 222 -17.04 12.00 0.23
CA ARG A 222 -17.31 13.25 0.98
C ARG A 222 -16.19 13.64 1.94
N ARG A 223 -15.39 12.67 2.39
CA ARG A 223 -14.34 12.87 3.42
C ARG A 223 -12.94 13.00 2.84
N SER A 224 -12.72 12.68 1.57
CA SER A 224 -11.39 12.67 0.97
C SER A 224 -11.45 13.03 -0.51
N PRO A 225 -10.45 13.78 -1.03
CA PRO A 225 -10.38 14.09 -2.44
C PRO A 225 -9.96 12.84 -3.21
N PHE A 226 -10.89 12.25 -3.97
CA PHE A 226 -10.59 11.18 -4.94
C PHE A 226 -10.41 11.72 -6.37
N GLY A 227 -10.28 13.04 -6.51
CA GLY A 227 -10.08 13.71 -7.78
C GLY A 227 -11.10 13.30 -8.84
N THR A 228 -10.60 12.82 -9.98
CA THR A 228 -11.40 12.41 -11.15
C THR A 228 -11.88 10.95 -11.11
N ALA A 229 -11.80 10.28 -9.95
CA ALA A 229 -12.32 8.93 -9.80
C ALA A 229 -13.82 8.87 -10.11
N PRO A 230 -14.32 7.77 -10.70
CA PRO A 230 -15.73 7.61 -11.02
C PRO A 230 -16.65 7.88 -9.82
N GLU A 231 -17.79 8.52 -10.11
CA GLU A 231 -18.71 8.94 -9.07
C GLU A 231 -19.45 7.78 -8.44
N GLU A 232 -19.94 6.89 -9.29
CA GLU A 232 -20.65 5.68 -8.91
C GLU A 232 -19.66 4.53 -8.68
N LEU A 233 -19.91 3.75 -7.63
CA LEU A 233 -19.06 2.61 -7.28
C LEU A 233 -19.01 1.59 -8.42
N LEU A 234 -20.14 1.38 -9.11
CA LEU A 234 -20.22 0.47 -10.24
C LEU A 234 -19.23 0.82 -11.34
N ASP A 235 -19.09 2.10 -11.67
CA ASP A 235 -18.16 2.57 -12.71
C ASP A 235 -16.70 2.40 -12.28
N LEU A 236 -16.41 2.64 -11.00
CA LEU A 236 -15.08 2.39 -10.43
C LEU A 236 -14.72 0.90 -10.50
N VAL A 237 -15.65 0.02 -10.08
CA VAL A 237 -15.47 -1.44 -10.13
C VAL A 237 -15.31 -1.91 -11.56
N ALA A 238 -16.12 -1.41 -12.49
CA ALA A 238 -16.02 -1.75 -13.91
C ALA A 238 -14.66 -1.35 -14.51
N ALA A 239 -14.13 -0.17 -14.14
CA ALA A 239 -12.81 0.26 -14.60
C ALA A 239 -11.67 -0.60 -14.04
N VAL A 240 -11.73 -0.98 -12.76
CA VAL A 240 -10.75 -1.90 -12.14
C VAL A 240 -10.87 -3.30 -12.73
N SER A 241 -12.09 -3.77 -12.99
CA SER A 241 -12.37 -5.07 -13.63
C SER A 241 -11.79 -5.11 -15.05
N ALA A 242 -12.01 -4.07 -15.86
CA ALA A 242 -11.42 -3.95 -17.19
C ALA A 242 -9.87 -3.97 -17.17
N PHE A 243 -9.25 -3.42 -16.12
CA PHE A 243 -7.81 -3.48 -15.93
C PHE A 243 -7.31 -4.88 -15.53
N ALA A 244 -7.99 -5.53 -14.58
CA ALA A 244 -7.49 -6.73 -13.91
C ALA A 244 -7.96 -8.05 -14.52
N SER A 245 -9.18 -8.11 -15.07
CA SER A 245 -9.79 -9.36 -15.55
C SER A 245 -9.03 -10.05 -16.69
N PRO A 246 -8.41 -9.36 -17.68
CA PRO A 246 -7.60 -10.03 -18.70
C PRO A 246 -6.43 -10.81 -18.08
N LEU A 247 -5.73 -10.18 -17.14
CA LEU A 247 -4.62 -10.80 -16.41
C LEU A 247 -5.11 -11.98 -15.56
N LEU A 248 -6.11 -11.76 -14.71
CA LEU A 248 -6.62 -12.79 -13.81
C LEU A 248 -7.20 -13.98 -14.57
N SER A 249 -7.82 -13.76 -15.73
CA SER A 249 -8.35 -14.83 -16.58
C SER A 249 -7.24 -15.66 -17.21
N ALA A 250 -6.17 -15.03 -17.70
CA ALA A 250 -5.01 -15.74 -18.23
C ALA A 250 -4.34 -16.60 -17.13
N LEU A 251 -4.12 -16.01 -15.94
CA LEU A 251 -3.50 -16.70 -14.81
C LEU A 251 -4.37 -17.86 -14.29
N ALA A 252 -5.69 -17.67 -14.16
CA ALA A 252 -6.60 -18.73 -13.75
C ALA A 252 -6.67 -19.89 -14.76
N ALA A 253 -6.37 -19.63 -16.03
CA ALA A 253 -6.26 -20.63 -17.09
C ALA A 253 -4.84 -21.21 -17.24
N HIS A 254 -3.89 -20.83 -16.38
CA HIS A 254 -2.47 -21.17 -16.48
C HIS A 254 -1.85 -20.80 -17.84
N ALA A 255 -2.30 -19.70 -18.43
CA ALA A 255 -1.80 -19.17 -19.69
C ALA A 255 -0.79 -18.04 -19.45
N GLU A 256 0.18 -17.91 -20.35
CA GLU A 256 1.11 -16.79 -20.33
C GLU A 256 0.40 -15.46 -20.62
N PHE A 257 0.87 -14.40 -19.96
CA PHE A 257 0.35 -13.05 -20.17
C PHE A 257 1.47 -12.09 -20.56
N ARG A 258 1.44 -11.62 -21.82
CA ARG A 258 2.49 -10.81 -22.44
C ARG A 258 1.99 -9.46 -22.98
N ALA A 259 0.78 -9.07 -22.62
CA ALA A 259 0.23 -7.78 -23.01
C ALA A 259 0.92 -6.64 -22.24
N ARG A 260 0.79 -5.41 -22.75
CA ARG A 260 1.34 -4.21 -22.12
C ARG A 260 0.22 -3.24 -21.81
N TRP A 261 0.20 -2.74 -20.58
CA TRP A 261 -0.76 -1.75 -20.16
C TRP A 261 -0.18 -0.38 -20.44
N GLU A 262 -0.86 0.36 -21.30
CA GLU A 262 -0.64 1.80 -21.41
C GLU A 262 -1.57 2.53 -20.42
N PRO A 263 -1.09 3.65 -19.82
CA PRO A 263 -1.92 4.47 -18.94
C PRO A 263 -3.25 4.83 -19.60
N GLY A 264 -4.37 4.50 -18.96
CA GLY A 264 -5.70 4.86 -19.47
C GLY A 264 -6.40 3.79 -20.31
N GLY A 265 -5.65 2.82 -20.86
CA GLY A 265 -6.15 1.75 -21.74
C GLY A 265 -6.13 2.09 -23.23
N PRO A 266 -6.67 1.21 -24.11
CA PRO A 266 -7.35 -0.04 -23.79
C PRO A 266 -6.39 -1.10 -23.22
N TRP A 267 -6.92 -1.93 -22.32
CA TRP A 267 -6.19 -3.00 -21.65
C TRP A 267 -6.66 -4.33 -22.23
N LEU A 268 -6.12 -4.69 -23.39
CA LEU A 268 -6.49 -5.88 -24.17
C LEU A 268 -5.27 -6.76 -24.41
#